data_AF-A0ABD3A028-F1
#
_entry.id   AF-A0ABD3A028-F1
#
_cell.length_a   1.000
_cell.length_b   1.000
_cell.length_c   1.000
_cell.angle_alpha   90.00
_cell.angle_beta   90.00
_cell.angle_gamma   90.00
#
_symmetry.space_group_name_H-M   'P 1'
#
loop_
_entity.id
_entity.type
_entity.pdbx_description
1 polymer ?
#
loop_
_entity_poly.entity_id
_entity_poly.type
_entity_poly.pdbx_seq_one_letter_code
_entity_poly.pdbx_strand_id
1 'polypeptide(L)'
;MRRRNSYSGGEDYVHKPYYILHVRIKKATKVDEVTGVFAPIRRKTGYYGAVITDSQHMREFSTQVVRGVPEPKWEHDISIIFDEFPQGESLFVEILQFGSEGDPQTSSGIVVVGRARIPVPTQWKKFGVQHHEFFRMMGSEKKVEGIIVMRMELEMRTLKRSLMHIELRDRSLKRSFTSC
;
A
#
# COMPACT_ATOMS: atom_id res chain seq x y z
N MET A 1 2.18 -49.05 -44.51
CA MET A 1 1.37 -47.98 -43.88
C MET A 1 2.05 -47.53 -42.59
N ARG A 2 2.77 -46.40 -42.60
CA ARG A 2 3.36 -45.79 -41.40
C ARG A 2 2.38 -44.74 -40.86
N ARG A 3 1.82 -44.96 -39.67
CA ARG A 3 1.01 -43.96 -38.95
C ARG A 3 1.94 -42.85 -38.46
N ARG A 4 1.70 -41.61 -38.90
CA ARG A 4 2.34 -40.41 -38.35
C ARG A 4 1.67 -40.10 -37.01
N ASN A 5 2.43 -40.13 -35.92
CA ASN A 5 2.02 -39.50 -34.67
C ASN A 5 2.19 -37.99 -34.84
N SER A 6 1.08 -37.27 -34.92
CA SER A 6 1.03 -35.82 -34.77
C SER A 6 1.08 -35.48 -33.29
N TYR A 7 2.26 -35.08 -32.80
CA TYR A 7 2.38 -34.41 -31.50
C TYR A 7 1.84 -33.00 -31.64
N SER A 8 0.63 -32.76 -31.15
CA SER A 8 0.12 -31.44 -30.83
C SER A 8 0.75 -31.00 -29.51
N GLY A 9 1.91 -30.37 -29.56
CA GLY A 9 2.50 -29.68 -28.42
C GLY A 9 1.65 -28.45 -28.09
N GLY A 10 0.65 -28.62 -27.23
CA GLY A 10 0.03 -27.49 -26.55
C GLY A 10 1.02 -26.96 -25.54
N GLU A 11 1.61 -25.80 -25.81
CA GLU A 11 2.30 -25.02 -24.79
C GLU A 11 1.26 -24.63 -23.73
N ASP A 12 1.36 -25.23 -22.54
CA ASP A 12 0.55 -24.87 -21.38
C ASP A 12 0.94 -23.46 -20.92
N TYR A 13 0.26 -22.45 -21.46
CA TYR A 13 0.33 -21.08 -20.95
C TYR A 13 -0.30 -21.05 -19.55
N VAL A 14 0.53 -21.17 -18.51
CA VAL A 14 0.08 -20.92 -17.14
C VAL A 14 -0.14 -19.42 -16.97
N HIS A 15 -1.37 -19.01 -17.24
CA HIS A 15 -1.90 -17.70 -16.90
C HIS A 15 -1.90 -17.53 -15.38
N LYS A 16 -0.81 -16.99 -14.81
CA LYS A 16 -0.78 -16.64 -13.39
C LYS A 16 -1.54 -15.33 -13.18
N PRO A 17 -2.66 -15.33 -12.43
CA PRO A 17 -3.33 -14.09 -12.06
C PRO A 17 -2.47 -13.32 -11.05
N TYR A 18 -2.63 -12.01 -11.05
CA TYR A 18 -2.12 -11.11 -10.01
C TYR A 18 -3.19 -10.06 -9.72
N TYR A 19 -3.10 -9.44 -8.55
CA TYR A 19 -4.11 -8.49 -8.08
C TYR A 19 -3.49 -7.12 -7.89
N ILE A 20 -4.22 -6.08 -8.28
CA ILE A 20 -3.83 -4.69 -8.09
C ILE A 20 -4.87 -4.06 -7.17
N LEU A 21 -4.42 -3.54 -6.04
CA LEU A 21 -5.23 -2.67 -5.18
C LEU A 21 -4.93 -1.22 -5.53
N HIS A 22 -5.91 -0.53 -6.08
CA HIS A 22 -5.87 0.91 -6.27
C HIS A 22 -6.40 1.58 -5.00
N VAL A 23 -5.59 2.42 -4.38
CA VAL A 23 -5.95 3.16 -3.17
C VAL A 23 -5.85 4.64 -3.46
N ARG A 24 -6.91 5.39 -3.17
CA ARG A 24 -6.90 6.84 -3.18
C ARG A 24 -7.13 7.36 -1.78
N ILE A 25 -6.12 7.99 -1.20
CA ILE A 25 -6.25 8.68 0.08
C ILE A 25 -6.82 10.07 -0.21
N LYS A 26 -8.05 10.32 0.26
CA LYS A 26 -8.72 11.60 0.01
C LYS A 26 -8.31 12.63 1.04
N LYS A 27 -8.66 12.36 2.31
CA LYS A 27 -8.46 13.31 3.42
C LYS A 27 -8.46 12.62 4.77
N ALA A 28 -8.00 13.32 5.78
CA ALA A 28 -8.30 13.00 7.18
C ALA A 28 -9.16 14.12 7.77
N THR A 29 -9.92 13.80 8.81
CA THR A 29 -10.76 14.76 9.54
C THR A 29 -10.56 14.58 11.03
N LYS A 30 -10.70 15.69 11.78
CA LYS A 30 -10.60 15.77 13.25
C LYS A 30 -9.20 15.53 13.85
N VAL A 31 -8.14 15.56 13.03
CA VAL A 31 -6.75 15.25 13.42
C VAL A 31 -6.25 16.01 14.66
N ASP A 32 -6.82 17.18 14.99
CA ASP A 32 -6.39 18.02 16.12
C ASP A 32 -7.50 18.32 17.16
N GLU A 33 -8.70 17.75 17.07
CA GLU A 33 -9.81 18.14 17.98
C GLU A 33 -9.60 17.65 19.44
N VAL A 34 -8.66 16.74 19.66
CA VAL A 34 -8.63 15.89 20.87
C VAL A 34 -7.30 15.97 21.66
N THR A 35 -6.32 16.74 21.16
CA THR A 35 -5.00 16.99 21.80
C THR A 35 -5.05 18.00 22.97
N GLY A 36 -6.20 18.09 23.64
CA GLY A 36 -6.60 19.09 24.64
C GLY A 36 -5.77 19.22 25.93
N VAL A 37 -4.47 18.96 25.90
CA VAL A 37 -3.57 19.18 27.04
C VAL A 37 -2.65 20.40 26.83
N PHE A 38 -2.37 20.83 25.58
CA PHE A 38 -1.47 21.99 25.35
C PHE A 38 -1.79 22.90 24.14
N ALA A 39 -3.07 23.20 23.85
CA ALA A 39 -3.38 24.43 23.10
C ALA A 39 -4.85 24.85 23.22
N PRO A 40 -5.23 25.61 24.26
CA PRO A 40 -6.24 26.63 24.05
C PRO A 40 -5.58 27.73 23.20
N ILE A 41 -6.29 28.19 22.17
CA ILE A 41 -6.03 29.44 21.39
C ILE A 41 -5.13 29.25 20.15
N ARG A 42 -5.81 29.22 18.99
CA ARG A 42 -5.34 29.15 17.58
C ARG A 42 -5.11 27.72 17.06
N ARG A 43 -6.04 27.26 16.22
CA ARG A 43 -5.87 26.14 15.29
C ARG A 43 -4.69 26.46 14.35
N LYS A 44 -3.45 26.24 14.83
CA LYS A 44 -2.25 26.47 14.03
C LYS A 44 -2.32 25.54 12.84
N THR A 45 -2.01 26.09 11.67
CA THR A 45 -1.96 25.25 10.49
C THR A 45 -0.84 24.23 10.60
N GLY A 46 -1.19 22.96 10.51
CA GLY A 46 -0.24 21.86 10.44
C GLY A 46 0.09 21.48 9.01
N TYR A 47 1.24 20.81 8.85
CA TYR A 47 1.64 20.12 7.63
C TYR A 47 1.54 18.62 7.89
N TYR A 48 0.85 17.90 7.01
CA TYR A 48 0.51 16.50 7.24
C TYR A 48 0.88 15.61 6.06
N GLY A 49 1.39 14.43 6.36
CA GLY A 49 1.59 13.33 5.41
C GLY A 49 0.88 12.08 5.91
N ALA A 50 0.62 11.15 5.01
CA ALA A 50 0.20 9.80 5.34
C ALA A 50 1.22 8.79 4.80
N VAL A 51 1.55 7.79 5.61
CA VAL A 51 2.36 6.64 5.23
C VAL A 51 1.46 5.41 5.25
N ILE A 52 1.51 4.62 4.18
CA ILE A 52 0.79 3.34 4.06
C ILE A 52 1.82 2.22 3.96
N THR A 53 1.66 1.19 4.77
CA THR A 53 2.48 -0.02 4.73
C THR A 53 1.59 -1.23 4.46
N ASP A 54 1.94 -2.06 3.46
CA ASP A 54 1.22 -3.32 3.21
C ASP A 54 1.70 -4.43 4.16
N SER A 55 0.77 -5.20 4.74
CA SER A 55 1.12 -6.24 5.71
C SER A 55 1.93 -7.40 5.14
N GLN A 56 1.80 -7.69 3.85
CA GLN A 56 2.44 -8.85 3.23
C GLN A 56 3.94 -8.63 2.97
N HIS A 57 4.29 -7.47 2.40
CA HIS A 57 5.66 -7.21 1.94
C HIS A 57 6.34 -6.04 2.65
N MET A 58 5.66 -5.39 3.60
CA MET A 58 6.18 -4.25 4.35
C MET A 58 6.67 -3.11 3.44
N ARG A 59 6.06 -2.95 2.25
CA ARG A 59 6.37 -1.85 1.33
C ARG A 59 5.67 -0.61 1.84
N GLU A 60 6.41 0.50 1.82
CA GLU A 60 5.93 1.79 2.28
C GLU A 60 5.61 2.70 1.10
N PHE A 61 4.50 3.40 1.22
CA PHE A 61 4.04 4.42 0.29
C PHE A 61 3.75 5.68 1.09
N SER A 62 4.21 6.83 0.63
CA SER A 62 3.99 8.10 1.31
C SER A 62 3.27 9.08 0.40
N THR A 63 2.33 9.84 0.99
CA THR A 63 1.76 10.99 0.31
C THR A 63 2.73 12.16 0.34
N GLN A 64 2.53 13.12 -0.55
CA GLN A 64 3.08 14.47 -0.35
C GLN A 64 2.63 15.07 0.99
N VAL A 65 3.44 15.96 1.52
CA VAL A 65 3.09 16.75 2.72
C VAL A 65 2.15 17.88 2.31
N VAL A 66 0.98 17.97 2.93
CA VAL A 66 -0.04 18.98 2.63
C VAL A 66 -0.35 19.83 3.85
N ARG A 67 -0.66 21.09 3.60
CA ARG A 67 -1.12 22.02 4.62
C ARG A 67 -2.60 21.73 4.96
N GLY A 68 -2.98 21.61 6.24
CA GLY A 68 -4.36 21.30 6.65
C GLY A 68 -4.77 21.92 8.00
N VAL A 69 -6.03 22.36 8.12
CA VAL A 69 -6.69 22.72 9.39
C VAL A 69 -8.18 22.42 9.33
N PRO A 70 -8.74 21.51 10.15
CA PRO A 70 -8.16 20.28 10.72
C PRO A 70 -8.27 19.08 9.74
N GLU A 71 -8.45 19.37 8.45
CA GLU A 71 -8.71 18.37 7.41
C GLU A 71 -7.64 18.42 6.31
N PRO A 72 -6.50 17.74 6.48
CA PRO A 72 -5.55 17.59 5.38
C PRO A 72 -6.21 16.80 4.23
N LYS A 73 -6.08 17.31 3.00
CA LYS A 73 -6.57 16.67 1.78
C LYS A 73 -5.38 16.33 0.90
N TRP A 74 -5.20 15.05 0.62
CA TRP A 74 -4.08 14.57 -0.20
C TRP A 74 -4.50 14.31 -1.64
N GLU A 75 -5.70 13.75 -1.85
CA GLU A 75 -6.19 13.28 -3.15
C GLU A 75 -5.11 12.48 -3.90
N HIS A 76 -4.44 11.58 -3.18
CA HIS A 76 -3.24 10.87 -3.64
C HIS A 76 -3.59 9.43 -3.99
N ASP A 77 -3.23 9.01 -5.20
CA ASP A 77 -3.47 7.66 -5.73
C ASP A 77 -2.19 6.81 -5.62
N ILE A 78 -2.32 5.58 -5.13
CA ILE A 78 -1.26 4.55 -5.09
C ILE A 78 -1.81 3.23 -5.63
N SER A 79 -0.92 2.38 -6.16
CA SER A 79 -1.25 1.03 -6.63
C SER A 79 -0.34 0.02 -5.95
N ILE A 80 -0.94 -1.01 -5.35
CA ILE A 80 -0.23 -2.08 -4.64
C ILE A 80 -0.48 -3.39 -5.38
N ILE A 81 0.60 -4.10 -5.73
CA ILE A 81 0.53 -5.37 -6.45
C ILE A 81 0.65 -6.53 -5.46
N PHE A 82 -0.25 -7.50 -5.59
CA PHE A 82 -0.25 -8.77 -4.88
C PHE A 82 -0.13 -9.93 -5.88
N ASP A 83 0.81 -10.84 -5.64
CA ASP A 83 1.01 -12.04 -6.47
C ASP A 83 -0.10 -13.09 -6.28
N GLU A 84 -0.83 -12.99 -5.15
CA GLU A 84 -1.91 -13.87 -4.75
C GLU A 84 -3.11 -13.03 -4.28
N PHE A 85 -4.26 -13.68 -4.10
CA PHE A 85 -5.45 -12.97 -3.64
C PHE A 85 -5.24 -12.48 -2.20
N PRO A 86 -5.40 -11.17 -1.89
CA PRO A 86 -5.01 -10.58 -0.61
C PRO A 86 -6.05 -10.86 0.50
N GLN A 87 -6.33 -12.13 0.76
CA GLN A 87 -7.31 -12.55 1.76
C GLN A 87 -6.77 -12.34 3.18
N GLY A 88 -7.45 -11.48 3.95
CA GLY A 88 -7.03 -11.17 5.33
C GLY A 88 -5.92 -10.12 5.43
N GLU A 89 -5.45 -9.60 4.31
CA GLU A 89 -4.43 -8.54 4.27
C GLU A 89 -4.98 -7.21 4.82
N SER A 90 -4.08 -6.40 5.36
CA SER A 90 -4.39 -5.08 5.90
C SER A 90 -3.36 -4.06 5.44
N LEU A 91 -3.81 -2.82 5.29
CA LEU A 91 -2.94 -1.65 5.18
C LEU A 91 -2.80 -1.02 6.56
N PHE A 92 -1.56 -0.81 6.98
CA PHE A 92 -1.27 0.04 8.12
C PHE A 92 -1.10 1.46 7.63
N VAL A 93 -1.82 2.40 8.22
CA VAL A 93 -1.75 3.80 7.85
C VAL A 93 -1.31 4.62 9.05
N GLU A 94 -0.27 5.41 8.89
CA GLU A 94 0.19 6.39 9.86
C GLU A 94 -0.01 7.80 9.31
N ILE A 95 -0.60 8.68 10.12
CA ILE A 95 -0.74 10.11 9.83
C ILE A 95 0.37 10.83 10.58
N LEU A 96 1.18 11.58 9.84
CA LEU A 96 2.33 12.32 10.34
C LEU A 96 2.02 13.81 10.33
N GLN A 97 2.40 14.50 11.40
CA GLN A 97 2.45 15.96 11.48
C GLN A 97 3.90 16.43 11.45
N PHE A 98 4.19 17.39 10.59
CA PHE A 98 5.53 17.95 10.38
C PHE A 98 5.65 19.33 11.02
N GLY A 99 6.83 19.65 11.54
CA GLY A 99 7.13 20.94 12.17
C GLY A 99 6.45 21.13 13.52
N SER A 100 6.17 20.04 14.24
CA SER A 100 5.62 20.14 15.59
C SER A 100 6.72 20.55 16.57
N GLU A 101 6.63 21.78 17.09
CA GLU A 101 7.53 22.30 18.14
C GLU A 101 7.23 21.70 19.53
N GLY A 102 6.13 20.95 19.67
CA GLY A 102 5.59 20.49 20.96
C GLY A 102 6.18 19.18 21.49
N ASP A 103 7.04 18.48 20.75
CA ASP A 103 7.65 17.22 21.18
C ASP A 103 9.19 17.28 21.10
N PRO A 104 9.90 17.57 22.21
CA PRO A 104 11.35 17.67 22.23
C PRO A 104 12.06 16.31 22.09
N GLN A 105 11.34 15.18 22.01
CA GLN A 105 11.96 13.85 21.93
C GLN A 105 12.43 13.44 20.53
N THR A 106 12.03 14.14 19.46
CA THR A 106 12.49 13.85 18.10
C THR A 106 13.03 15.10 17.42
N SER A 107 14.35 15.13 17.19
CA SER A 107 15.07 16.23 16.53
C SER A 107 14.62 16.54 15.10
N SER A 108 13.72 15.74 14.52
CA SER A 108 13.15 15.92 13.18
C SER A 108 11.86 16.74 13.15
N GLY A 109 11.19 16.97 14.28
CA GLY A 109 9.91 17.68 14.34
C GLY A 109 8.74 16.95 13.64
N ILE A 110 8.84 15.62 13.48
CA ILE A 110 7.81 14.76 12.87
C ILE A 110 7.14 13.92 13.95
N VAL A 111 5.81 14.01 14.07
CA VAL A 111 5.03 13.31 15.10
C VAL A 111 3.95 12.45 14.44
N VAL A 112 3.81 11.19 14.89
CA VAL A 112 2.67 10.35 14.50
C VAL A 112 1.43 10.80 15.27
N VAL A 113 0.45 11.36 14.56
CA VAL A 113 -0.80 11.88 15.13
C VAL A 113 -1.97 10.91 14.98
N GLY A 114 -1.82 9.86 14.18
CA GLY A 114 -2.86 8.86 13.99
C GLY A 114 -2.37 7.57 13.38
N ARG A 115 -2.97 6.44 13.78
CA ARG A 115 -2.74 5.12 13.21
C ARG A 115 -4.06 4.44 12.88
N ALA A 116 -4.14 3.78 11.74
CA ALA A 116 -5.27 2.95 11.36
C ALA A 116 -4.78 1.62 10.80
N ARG A 117 -5.56 0.55 11.03
CA ARG A 117 -5.39 -0.74 10.35
C ARG A 117 -6.62 -0.95 9.50
N ILE A 118 -6.44 -0.98 8.18
CA ILE A 118 -7.52 -0.96 7.20
C ILE A 118 -7.51 -2.27 6.42
N PRO A 119 -8.56 -3.10 6.48
CA PRO A 119 -8.58 -4.36 5.74
C PRO A 119 -8.66 -4.11 4.23
N VAL A 120 -7.91 -4.90 3.46
CA VAL A 120 -8.00 -4.90 1.99
C VAL A 120 -9.38 -5.45 1.58
N PRO A 121 -10.09 -4.80 0.63
CA PRO A 121 -11.38 -5.30 0.17
C PRO A 121 -11.27 -6.72 -0.42
N THR A 122 -12.16 -7.62 0.01
CA THR A 122 -12.22 -9.00 -0.50
C THR A 122 -13.13 -9.17 -1.72
N GLN A 123 -13.89 -8.13 -2.10
CA GLN A 123 -14.82 -8.17 -3.23
C GLN A 123 -14.23 -7.43 -4.43
N TRP A 124 -14.12 -8.11 -5.57
CA TRP A 124 -13.61 -7.53 -6.81
C TRP A 124 -14.50 -6.41 -7.32
N LYS A 125 -13.89 -5.36 -7.89
CA LYS A 125 -14.59 -4.22 -8.52
C LYS A 125 -15.60 -3.51 -7.62
N LYS A 126 -15.58 -3.76 -6.31
CA LYS A 126 -16.41 -3.04 -5.36
C LYS A 126 -15.70 -1.76 -4.98
N PHE A 127 -16.11 -0.71 -5.65
CA PHE A 127 -15.69 0.64 -5.36
C PHE A 127 -16.47 1.19 -4.18
N GLY A 128 -15.76 1.68 -3.17
CA GLY A 128 -16.37 2.40 -2.07
C GLY A 128 -15.45 3.47 -1.53
N VAL A 129 -16.02 4.63 -1.22
CA VAL A 129 -15.40 5.52 -0.24
C VAL A 129 -15.62 4.89 1.12
N GLN A 130 -14.55 4.73 1.86
CA GLN A 130 -14.53 4.12 3.19
C GLN A 130 -14.00 5.14 4.20
N HIS A 131 -14.59 5.08 5.38
CA HIS A 131 -14.26 5.93 6.52
C HIS A 131 -13.68 5.02 7.60
N HIS A 132 -12.42 5.25 7.94
CA HIS A 132 -11.73 4.45 8.94
C HIS A 132 -11.30 5.33 10.09
N GLU A 133 -11.59 4.89 11.30
CA GLU A 133 -11.10 5.57 12.49
C GLU A 133 -9.59 5.38 12.61
N PHE A 134 -8.89 6.45 12.96
CA PHE A 134 -7.50 6.36 13.39
C PHE A 134 -7.36 6.76 14.85
N PHE A 135 -6.39 6.14 15.51
CA PHE A 135 -6.15 6.28 16.94
C PHE A 135 -4.71 6.73 17.20
N ARG A 136 -4.51 7.39 18.33
CA ARG A 136 -3.20 7.65 18.92
C ARG A 136 -3.00 6.76 20.14
N MET A 137 -1.77 6.28 20.30
CA MET A 137 -1.38 5.57 21.51
C MET A 137 -1.01 6.60 22.58
N MET A 138 -1.67 6.53 23.74
CA MET A 138 -1.38 7.33 24.93
C MET A 138 -0.96 6.37 26.03
N GLY A 139 0.32 6.00 26.06
CA GLY A 139 0.79 4.88 26.89
C GLY A 139 0.19 3.56 26.43
N SER A 140 -0.54 2.87 27.32
CA SER A 140 -1.26 1.63 27.02
C SER A 140 -2.64 1.84 26.39
N GLU A 141 -3.15 3.07 26.39
CA GLU A 141 -4.51 3.38 25.94
C GLU A 141 -4.54 3.78 24.46
N LYS A 142 -5.63 3.39 23.78
CA LYS A 142 -5.96 3.85 22.42
C LYS A 142 -7.02 4.94 22.51
N LYS A 143 -6.71 6.13 22.02
CA LYS A 143 -7.66 7.23 21.89
C LYS A 143 -8.01 7.42 20.42
N VAL A 144 -9.29 7.43 20.07
CA VAL A 144 -9.74 7.77 18.71
C VAL A 144 -9.48 9.26 18.47
N GLU A 145 -8.72 9.57 17.43
CA GLU A 145 -8.30 10.95 17.11
C GLU A 145 -9.01 11.48 15.86
N GLY A 146 -9.53 10.61 14.98
CA GLY A 146 -10.26 11.09 13.82
C GLY A 146 -10.60 10.02 12.81
N ILE A 147 -10.91 10.47 11.59
CA ILE A 147 -11.34 9.61 10.49
C ILE A 147 -10.43 9.86 9.28
N ILE A 148 -9.88 8.79 8.71
CA ILE A 148 -9.26 8.81 7.38
C ILE A 148 -10.28 8.34 6.34
N VAL A 149 -10.40 9.12 5.27
CA VAL A 149 -11.31 8.86 4.16
C VAL A 149 -10.48 8.40 2.97
N MET A 150 -10.75 7.18 2.50
CA MET A 150 -10.07 6.61 1.35
C MET A 150 -11.03 5.91 0.41
N ARG A 151 -10.61 5.75 -0.84
CA ARG A 151 -11.29 4.89 -1.81
C ARG A 151 -10.36 3.73 -2.14
N MET A 152 -10.90 2.52 -2.15
CA MET A 152 -10.15 1.32 -2.53
C MET A 152 -10.89 0.56 -3.62
N GLU A 153 -10.13 -0.04 -4.54
CA GLU A 153 -10.61 -0.93 -5.58
C GLU A 153 -9.61 -2.08 -5.78
N LEU A 154 -10.09 -3.32 -5.71
CA LEU A 154 -9.31 -4.49 -6.06
C LEU A 154 -9.64 -4.95 -7.48
N GLU A 155 -8.60 -4.98 -8.32
CA GLU A 155 -8.62 -5.43 -9.72
C GLU A 155 -7.81 -6.74 -9.84
N MET A 156 -8.33 -7.73 -10.58
CA MET A 156 -7.56 -8.91 -10.97
C MET A 156 -7.06 -8.73 -12.41
N ARG A 157 -5.79 -9.05 -12.64
CA ARG A 157 -5.18 -9.10 -13.96
C ARG A 157 -4.50 -10.45 -14.18
N THR A 158 -4.25 -10.75 -15.45
CA THR A 158 -3.55 -11.95 -15.85
C THR A 158 -2.31 -11.56 -16.64
N LEU A 159 -1.15 -12.07 -16.24
CA LEU A 159 0.05 -11.92 -17.05
C LEU A 159 -0.09 -12.80 -18.30
N LYS A 160 -0.16 -12.15 -19.47
CA LYS A 160 0.14 -12.83 -20.74
C LYS A 160 1.65 -12.90 -20.87
N ARG A 161 2.29 -13.90 -20.25
CA ARG A 161 3.68 -14.23 -20.60
C ARG A 161 3.65 -14.94 -21.95
N SER A 162 3.99 -14.22 -23.02
CA SER A 162 4.58 -14.86 -24.19
C SER A 162 5.92 -15.46 -23.73
N LEU A 163 6.14 -16.76 -23.97
CA LEU A 163 7.44 -17.40 -23.80
C LEU A 163 8.41 -16.87 -24.88
N MET A 164 8.83 -15.62 -24.73
CA MET A 164 10.05 -15.12 -25.39
C MET A 164 11.07 -14.80 -24.32
N HIS A 165 12.16 -15.56 -24.31
CA HIS A 165 13.35 -15.44 -23.48
C HIS A 165 13.36 -16.06 -22.08
N ILE A 166 13.30 -17.40 -21.98
CA ILE A 166 14.28 -18.16 -21.15
C ILE A 166 14.61 -19.49 -21.86
N GLU A 167 15.11 -19.41 -23.09
CA GLU A 167 16.14 -20.32 -23.59
C GLU A 167 17.25 -19.38 -24.03
N LEU A 168 18.30 -19.22 -23.21
CA LEU A 168 19.64 -18.71 -23.55
C LEU A 168 20.37 -18.35 -22.24
N ARG A 169 20.54 -19.33 -21.34
CA ARG A 169 21.62 -19.28 -20.33
C ARG A 169 22.08 -20.64 -19.79
N ASP A 170 21.77 -21.72 -20.50
CA ASP A 170 22.22 -23.07 -20.09
C ASP A 170 22.84 -23.91 -21.23
N ARG A 171 23.40 -23.23 -22.25
CA ARG A 171 24.14 -23.89 -23.35
C ARG A 171 25.55 -23.35 -23.64
N SER A 172 26.13 -22.50 -22.77
CA SER A 172 27.52 -22.07 -22.93
C SER A 172 28.54 -22.78 -22.02
N LEU A 173 28.16 -23.83 -21.27
CA LEU A 173 29.11 -24.61 -20.45
C LEU A 173 29.15 -26.11 -20.72
N LYS A 174 28.50 -26.59 -21.79
CA LYS A 174 28.61 -27.99 -22.22
C LYS A 174 28.87 -28.10 -23.71
N ARG A 175 30.02 -27.61 -24.18
CA ARG A 175 30.71 -28.05 -25.42
C ARG A 175 32.06 -27.31 -25.60
N SER A 176 33.04 -27.76 -24.83
CA SER A 176 34.45 -27.82 -25.25
C SER A 176 35.11 -28.94 -24.43
N PHE A 177 34.94 -30.17 -24.89
CA PHE A 177 35.94 -30.93 -25.67
C PHE A 177 36.96 -31.64 -24.75
N THR A 178 36.65 -32.90 -24.49
CA THR A 178 37.61 -33.98 -24.23
C THR A 178 38.30 -34.42 -25.55
N SER A 179 39.57 -34.84 -25.42
CA SER A 179 40.50 -35.44 -26.41
C SER A 179 41.08 -34.50 -27.47
N CYS A 180 42.40 -34.47 -27.74
CA CYS A 180 43.43 -35.50 -27.56
C CYS A 180 44.48 -35.21 -26.49
#